data_AF-A0A7X8QKR0-F1
#
_entry.id   AF-A0A7X8QKR0-F1
#
_cell.length_a   1.000
_cell.length_b   1.000
_cell.length_c   1.000
_cell.angle_alpha   90.00
_cell.angle_beta   90.00
_cell.angle_gamma   90.00
#
_symmetry.space_group_name_H-M   'P 1'
#
loop_
_entity.id
_entity.type
_entity.pdbx_description
1 polymer ?
#
loop_
_entity_poly.entity_id
_entity_poly.type
_entity_poly.pdbx_seq_one_letter_code
_entity_poly.pdbx_strand_id
1 'polypeptide(L)'
;KTDLITSRVVSIIDIDSTVSARLSKSRDLIVVRGDVELKGKGLCRADYIPPNTDVMPGDTVETSGIGGIYPKGIIIGKVVSVISNEGQYDSYAVIEPVVDFKRLEEVIVLKKDQ
;
A
#
# COMPACT_ATOMS: atom_id res chain seq x y z
N LYS A 1 -14.95 -8.36 11.04
CA LYS A 1 -16.22 -9.00 11.51
C LYS A 1 -17.27 -8.73 10.46
N THR A 2 -17.98 -9.76 10.02
CA THR A 2 -19.00 -9.68 8.97
C THR A 2 -20.30 -10.22 9.55
N ASP A 3 -21.42 -9.59 9.21
CA ASP A 3 -22.76 -10.11 9.47
C ASP A 3 -23.49 -10.37 8.14
N LEU A 4 -24.80 -10.66 8.16
CA LEU A 4 -25.57 -11.00 6.96
C LEU A 4 -25.62 -9.87 5.91
N ILE A 5 -25.53 -8.61 6.33
CA ILE A 5 -25.73 -7.43 5.47
C ILE A 5 -24.67 -6.33 5.66
N THR A 6 -23.77 -6.47 6.62
CA THR A 6 -22.68 -5.52 6.89
C THR A 6 -21.34 -6.23 7.00
N SER A 7 -20.27 -5.49 6.73
CA SER A 7 -18.92 -5.95 6.95
C SER A 7 -18.06 -4.84 7.54
N ARG A 8 -17.12 -5.22 8.40
CA ARG A 8 -16.04 -4.36 8.87
C ARG A 8 -14.79 -4.66 8.06
N VAL A 9 -14.33 -3.65 7.31
CA VAL A 9 -13.09 -3.67 6.54
C VAL A 9 -11.99 -2.90 7.26
N VAL A 10 -10.74 -3.29 7.00
CA VAL A 10 -9.54 -2.60 7.51
C VAL A 10 -8.95 -1.81 6.36
N SER A 11 -8.64 -0.53 6.57
CA SER A 11 -8.04 0.33 5.55
C SER A 11 -6.55 0.02 5.39
N ILE A 12 -5.97 0.37 4.24
CA ILE A 12 -4.53 0.17 3.98
C ILE A 12 -3.63 1.04 4.86
N ILE A 13 -4.16 2.15 5.37
CA ILE A 13 -3.46 3.04 6.31
C ILE A 13 -3.47 2.53 7.75
N ASP A 14 -4.24 1.46 8.05
CA ASP A 14 -4.27 0.87 9.38
C ASP A 14 -2.99 0.08 9.66
N ILE A 15 -2.48 0.15 10.90
CA ILE A 15 -1.21 -0.48 11.31
C ILE A 15 -1.25 -2.00 11.21
N ASP A 16 -2.44 -2.58 11.26
CA ASP A 16 -2.67 -4.02 11.10
C ASP A 16 -2.77 -4.44 9.63
N SER A 17 -2.69 -3.48 8.69
CA SER A 17 -2.83 -3.73 7.25
C SER A 17 -1.49 -3.96 6.59
N THR A 18 -1.43 -4.98 5.74
CA THR A 18 -0.26 -5.31 4.92
C THR A 18 -0.72 -5.81 3.56
N VAL A 19 -0.16 -5.23 2.49
CA VAL A 19 -0.54 -5.48 1.10
C VAL A 19 0.72 -5.73 0.29
N SER A 20 0.75 -6.86 -0.44
CA SER A 20 1.79 -7.09 -1.44
C SER A 20 1.55 -6.18 -2.64
N ALA A 21 2.57 -5.38 -2.96
CA ALA A 21 2.48 -4.32 -3.95
C ALA A 21 3.70 -4.36 -4.88
N ARG A 22 3.68 -3.49 -5.88
CA ARG A 22 4.82 -3.25 -6.76
C ARG A 22 4.84 -1.82 -7.26
N LEU A 23 6.02 -1.39 -7.69
CA LEU A 23 6.17 -0.17 -8.47
C LEU A 23 5.65 -0.40 -9.89
N SER A 24 4.83 0.51 -10.38
CA SER A 24 4.20 0.38 -11.70
C SER A 24 5.24 0.45 -12.82
N LYS A 25 6.25 1.32 -12.65
CA LYS A 25 7.35 1.58 -13.59
C LYS A 25 8.31 0.40 -13.71
N SER A 26 8.94 0.01 -12.60
CA SER A 26 9.99 -1.03 -12.62
C SER A 26 9.45 -2.45 -12.47
N ARG A 27 8.21 -2.60 -11.99
CA ARG A 27 7.59 -3.90 -11.63
C ARG A 27 8.19 -4.56 -10.39
N ASP A 28 9.13 -3.89 -9.73
CA ASP A 28 9.75 -4.40 -8.50
C ASP A 28 8.73 -4.56 -7.39
N LEU A 29 8.85 -5.67 -6.67
CA LEU A 29 7.96 -6.03 -5.59
C LEU A 29 8.35 -5.29 -4.31
N ILE A 30 7.32 -4.80 -3.61
CA ILE A 30 7.44 -4.12 -2.32
C ILE A 30 6.28 -4.54 -1.42
N VAL A 31 6.34 -4.17 -0.14
CA VAL A 31 5.23 -4.37 0.80
C VAL A 31 4.73 -3.02 1.27
N VAL A 32 3.45 -2.74 1.06
CA VAL A 32 2.79 -1.55 1.61
C VAL A 32 2.07 -1.95 2.90
N ARG A 33 2.30 -1.20 3.98
CA ARG A 33 1.61 -1.38 5.26
C ARG A 33 1.24 -0.04 5.89
N GLY A 34 0.29 -0.08 6.82
CA GLY A 34 0.08 1.07 7.70
C GLY A 34 1.23 1.21 8.69
N ASP A 35 1.41 2.44 9.18
CA ASP A 35 2.49 2.79 10.09
C ASP A 35 1.95 3.75 11.16
N VAL A 36 2.43 3.58 12.39
CA VAL A 36 1.91 4.29 13.58
C VAL A 36 2.06 5.81 13.44
N GLU A 37 3.17 6.28 12.88
CA GLU A 37 3.45 7.71 12.75
C GLU A 37 2.78 8.33 11.52
N LEU A 38 2.57 7.52 10.48
CA LEU A 38 2.02 7.95 9.19
C LEU A 38 0.48 7.88 9.13
N LYS A 39 -0.15 6.98 9.89
CA LYS A 39 -1.61 6.74 9.87
C LYS A 39 -2.41 8.02 10.11
N GLY A 40 -2.00 8.87 11.05
CA GLY A 40 -2.68 10.14 11.34
C GLY A 40 -2.70 11.13 10.17
N LYS A 41 -1.76 10.99 9.24
CA LYS A 41 -1.65 11.77 8.00
C LYS A 41 -2.34 11.09 6.81
N GLY A 42 -2.90 9.89 7.00
CA GLY A 42 -3.48 9.08 5.93
C GLY A 42 -2.44 8.46 4.99
N LEU A 43 -1.19 8.34 5.44
CA LEU A 43 -0.07 7.83 4.63
C LEU A 43 0.24 6.36 4.99
N CYS A 44 0.86 5.66 4.05
CA CYS A 44 1.36 4.30 4.22
C CYS A 44 2.89 4.25 4.15
N ARG A 45 3.46 3.18 4.68
CA ARG A 45 4.88 2.83 4.56
C ARG A 45 5.06 1.72 3.54
N ALA A 46 6.06 1.86 2.68
CA ALA A 46 6.50 0.84 1.74
C ALA A 46 7.89 0.32 2.13
N ASP A 47 7.96 -0.96 2.46
CA ASP A 47 9.16 -1.67 2.89
C ASP A 47 9.62 -2.70 1.84
N TYR A 48 10.80 -3.29 2.10
CA TYR A 48 11.44 -4.31 1.27
C TYR A 48 11.69 -3.84 -0.17
N ILE A 49 12.05 -2.57 -0.32
CA ILE A 49 12.49 -2.01 -1.61
C ILE A 49 13.80 -2.72 -1.99
N PRO A 50 13.89 -3.37 -3.17
CA PRO A 50 15.12 -4.01 -3.58
C PRO A 50 16.28 -3.01 -3.69
N PRO A 51 17.52 -3.39 -3.33
CA PRO A 51 18.65 -2.45 -3.27
C PRO A 51 18.99 -1.70 -4.58
N ASN A 52 18.63 -2.29 -5.72
CA ASN A 52 18.89 -1.71 -7.06
C ASN A 52 17.66 -1.02 -7.66
N THR A 53 16.58 -0.87 -6.88
CA THR A 53 15.35 -0.22 -7.35
C THR A 53 15.48 1.28 -7.17
N ASP A 54 15.43 2.01 -8.28
CA ASP A 54 15.33 3.47 -8.29
C ASP A 54 13.89 3.89 -7.98
N VAL A 55 13.62 4.22 -6.72
CA VAL A 55 12.32 4.73 -6.25
C VAL A 55 12.39 6.24 -6.14
N MET A 56 11.46 6.92 -6.80
CA MET A 56 11.39 8.38 -6.80
C MET A 56 10.02 8.88 -6.33
N PRO A 57 9.94 10.06 -5.68
CA PRO A 57 8.67 10.74 -5.48
C PRO A 57 7.89 10.89 -6.80
N GLY A 58 6.60 10.57 -6.76
CA GLY A 58 5.71 10.51 -7.92
C GLY A 58 5.53 9.12 -8.51
N ASP A 59 6.38 8.15 -8.18
CA ASP A 59 6.22 6.77 -8.66
C ASP A 59 4.91 6.15 -8.17
N THR A 60 4.21 5.48 -9.08
CA THR A 60 2.90 4.86 -8.79
C THR A 60 3.08 3.46 -8.22
N VAL A 61 2.40 3.18 -7.12
CA VAL A 61 2.37 1.87 -6.46
C VAL A 61 1.02 1.21 -6.69
N GLU A 62 1.03 -0.07 -7.04
CA GLU A 62 -0.17 -0.88 -7.30
C GLU A 62 -0.08 -2.25 -6.65
N THR A 63 -1.22 -2.91 -6.42
CA THR A 63 -1.25 -4.27 -5.88
C THR A 63 -0.54 -5.25 -6.82
N SER A 64 0.28 -6.13 -6.24
CA SER A 64 1.09 -7.07 -7.03
C SER A 64 0.27 -8.25 -7.57
N GLY A 65 -0.74 -8.68 -6.81
CA GLY A 65 -1.48 -9.93 -6.99
C GLY A 65 -0.85 -11.14 -6.29
N ILE A 66 0.32 -10.99 -5.67
CA ILE A 66 1.03 -12.07 -4.99
C ILE A 66 0.30 -12.45 -3.69
N GLY A 67 0.30 -13.75 -3.38
CA GLY A 67 -0.47 -14.32 -2.26
C GLY A 67 -1.95 -14.53 -2.59
N GLY A 68 -2.44 -14.00 -3.71
CA GLY A 68 -3.79 -14.26 -4.20
C GLY A 68 -4.92 -13.64 -3.38
N ILE A 69 -4.61 -12.78 -2.41
CA ILE A 69 -5.58 -12.08 -1.56
C ILE A 69 -6.20 -10.89 -2.30
N TYR A 70 -5.38 -10.11 -3.00
CA TYR A 70 -5.80 -8.92 -3.74
C TYR A 70 -5.66 -9.15 -5.25
N PRO A 71 -6.62 -8.68 -6.09
CA PRO A 71 -6.41 -8.62 -7.52
C PRO A 71 -5.17 -7.79 -7.87
N LYS A 72 -4.52 -8.14 -8.98
CA LYS A 72 -3.34 -7.43 -9.48
C LYS A 72 -3.74 -6.10 -10.15
N GLY A 73 -2.96 -5.05 -9.93
CA GLY A 73 -3.06 -3.79 -10.69
C GLY A 73 -4.06 -2.77 -10.14
N ILE A 74 -4.48 -2.90 -8.89
CA ILE A 74 -5.26 -1.86 -8.22
C ILE A 74 -4.28 -0.79 -7.74
N ILE A 75 -4.49 0.46 -8.17
CA ILE A 75 -3.66 1.58 -7.75
C ILE A 75 -3.83 1.82 -6.25
N ILE A 76 -2.72 1.82 -5.53
CA ILE A 76 -2.66 2.14 -4.11
C ILE A 76 -2.47 3.65 -3.95
N GLY A 77 -1.44 4.20 -4.58
CA GLY A 77 -0.95 5.53 -4.26
C GLY A 77 0.29 5.92 -5.03
N LYS A 78 0.90 7.04 -4.60
CA LYS A 78 2.18 7.52 -5.12
C LYS A 78 3.20 7.63 -4.01
N VAL A 79 4.47 7.39 -4.35
CA VAL A 79 5.59 7.71 -3.47
C VAL A 79 5.64 9.21 -3.25
N VAL A 80 5.73 9.66 -2.00
CA VAL A 80 5.91 11.09 -1.66
C VAL A 80 7.29 11.38 -1.05
N SER A 81 7.92 10.38 -0.45
CA SER A 81 9.32 10.47 -0.01
C SER A 81 9.97 9.10 0.07
N VAL A 82 11.30 9.09 0.03
CA VAL A 82 12.13 7.91 0.29
C VAL A 82 13.06 8.27 1.44
N ILE A 83 13.07 7.43 2.46
CA ILE A 83 13.81 7.63 3.70
C ILE A 83 14.87 6.53 3.77
N SER A 84 16.13 6.93 3.90
CA SER A 84 17.27 6.04 4.02
C SER A 84 17.85 6.21 5.42
N ASN A 85 17.74 5.19 6.26
CA ASN A 85 18.45 5.15 7.53
C ASN A 85 19.91 4.72 7.31
N GLU A 86 20.76 4.90 8.33
CA GLU A 86 22.16 4.45 8.32
C GLU A 86 22.23 2.91 8.25
N GLY A 87 22.09 2.38 7.04
CA GLY A 87 22.07 0.96 6.71
C GLY A 87 21.29 0.71 5.41
N GLN A 88 21.90 0.05 4.43
CA GLN A 88 21.30 -0.20 3.11
C GLN A 88 19.97 -0.98 3.15
N TYR A 89 19.68 -1.68 4.25
CA TYR A 89 18.53 -2.57 4.39
C TYR A 89 17.32 -1.96 5.10
N ASP A 90 17.44 -0.72 5.60
CA ASP A 90 16.40 -0.09 6.42
C ASP A 90 15.79 1.15 5.73
N SER A 91 15.94 1.23 4.41
CA SER A 91 15.27 2.25 3.62
C SER A 91 13.79 1.89 3.39
N TYR A 92 12.94 2.91 3.44
CA TYR A 92 11.51 2.77 3.18
C TYR A 92 10.99 3.97 2.39
N ALA A 93 9.89 3.77 1.67
CA ALA A 93 9.18 4.85 1.00
C ALA A 93 7.90 5.19 1.74
N VAL A 94 7.51 6.46 1.71
CA VAL A 94 6.20 6.93 2.18
C VAL A 94 5.29 7.02 0.98
N ILE A 95 4.11 6.40 1.10
CA ILE A 95 3.10 6.35 0.04
C ILE A 95 1.91 7.18 0.47
N GLU A 96 1.49 8.09 -0.40
CA GLU A 96 0.18 8.76 -0.31
C GLU A 96 -0.85 7.95 -1.10
N PRO A 97 -1.84 7.35 -0.43
CA PRO A 97 -2.92 6.65 -1.12
C PRO A 97 -3.71 7.59 -2.03
N VAL A 98 -4.20 7.09 -3.17
CA VAL A 98 -5.09 7.87 -4.06
C VAL A 98 -6.48 8.11 -3.44
N VAL A 99 -6.82 7.39 -2.37
CA VAL A 99 -8.11 7.45 -1.68
C VAL A 99 -8.03 8.34 -0.45
N ASP A 100 -8.95 9.29 -0.33
CA ASP A 100 -9.17 10.03 0.93
C ASP A 100 -10.03 9.22 1.90
N PHE A 101 -9.38 8.53 2.83
CA PHE A 101 -10.04 7.70 3.85
C PHE A 101 -10.92 8.49 4.84
N LYS A 102 -10.87 9.83 4.86
CA LYS A 102 -11.73 10.65 5.71
C LYS A 102 -13.11 10.90 5.08
N ARG A 103 -13.27 10.62 3.79
CA ARG A 103 -14.45 11.01 2.99
C ARG A 103 -14.96 9.87 2.11
N LEU A 104 -15.14 8.69 2.71
CA LEU A 104 -15.70 7.53 2.03
C LEU A 104 -17.23 7.57 2.06
N GLU A 105 -17.85 7.39 0.90
CA GLU A 105 -19.32 7.27 0.76
C GLU A 105 -19.71 5.86 0.28
N GLU A 106 -19.07 5.40 -0.80
CA GLU A 106 -19.32 4.09 -1.39
C GLU A 106 -18.02 3.29 -1.52
N VAL A 107 -18.13 1.98 -1.32
CA VAL A 107 -17.02 1.03 -1.46
C VAL A 107 -17.48 -0.20 -2.23
N ILE A 108 -16.55 -0.81 -2.97
CA ILE A 108 -16.79 -2.03 -3.73
C ILE A 108 -15.93 -3.14 -3.14
N VAL A 109 -16.55 -4.27 -2.83
CA VAL A 109 -15.85 -5.49 -2.43
C VAL A 109 -15.54 -6.30 -3.68
N LEU A 110 -14.26 -6.33 -4.06
CA LEU A 110 -13.79 -7.16 -5.16
C LEU A 110 -13.58 -8.59 -4.66
N LYS A 111 -14.33 -9.54 -5.23
CA LYS A 111 -14.03 -10.96 -5.07
C LYS A 111 -13.05 -11.36 -6.17
N LYS A 112 -12.10 -12.22 -5.82
CA LYS A 112 -11.28 -12.89 -6.82
C LYS A 112 -12.18 -13.79 -7.66
N ASP A 113 -12.03 -13.74 -8.99
CA ASP A 113 -12.61 -14.76 -9.86
C ASP A 113 -12.05 -16.13 -9.44
N GLN A 114 -12.96 -17.10 -9.22
CA GLN A 114 -12.62 -18.46 -8.82
C GLN A 114 -11.75 -19.14 -9.87
#